data_AF-A0A1I3EUM8-F1
#
_entry.id   AF-A0A1I3EUM8-F1
#
_cell.length_a   1.000
_cell.length_b   1.000
_cell.length_c   1.000
_cell.angle_alpha   90.00
_cell.angle_beta   90.00
_cell.angle_gamma   90.00
#
_symmetry.space_group_name_H-M   'P 1'
#
loop_
_entity.id
_entity.type
_entity.pdbx_description
1 polymer ?
#
loop_
_entity_poly.entity_id
_entity_poly.type
_entity_poly.pdbx_seq_one_letter_code
_entity_poly.pdbx_strand_id
1 'polypeptide(L)'
;MRRTIAAVVVAMSTAVTVLPVLSSQAATTTTAAATTTAIRAVATSAPAAVDDSPGAVLDRAVRALRGSGTERAASPRPDATLALTDLYAVRSRLSDDDRLRADALLARPTDGGGDPFGDGYSARSTRKCSPVVCLHWVRSTADAPPSDRWAKRSLAMMNKVWRFEVGRLGYRRPVADRRMGGNNTFDVYLKELGGRGVYGYCAPEYRAPGSKFVASGFCVLDDDFAKAQFGAPPAQSLKVTAAHEFFHAIQFAYDYHEDKWLLESTATWMEERFADAVNDNRQYLGAGQVRNPGIPLDVFNPDGLTHYGNWAFWEYLTQRYGNALVKSVWIQAGAFKGAGNHYSTKALKKVLARRGGFTGVFRSYAAANAIAAKAYPEGKAWPSARIKKAFVLGRASRRGVTSTRIDHMAASHVVFRPGSSLKGKRWKLRLVVDAPNRATGSAAYLIVKKRQGAWTKKPIALTRKGIGSASFTFSRNAVESVIVTLVNANSSFRCFKRQPFFSCQGVPTGDNRKFVVKGQVLRR
;
A
#
# COMPACT_ATOMS: atom_id res chain seq x y z
N MET A 1 -39.15 15.49 -45.30
CA MET A 1 -39.06 15.80 -46.75
C MET A 1 -37.69 16.39 -47.05
N ARG A 2 -36.95 15.74 -47.96
CA ARG A 2 -35.94 16.22 -48.95
C ARG A 2 -34.85 17.21 -48.47
N ARG A 3 -33.56 16.85 -48.35
CA ARG A 3 -32.52 16.40 -49.33
C ARG A 3 -31.79 17.56 -50.04
N THR A 4 -30.45 17.59 -49.88
CA THR A 4 -29.34 17.69 -50.88
C THR A 4 -28.03 17.84 -50.08
N ILE A 5 -26.95 17.06 -50.16
CA ILE A 5 -26.18 16.26 -51.16
C ILE A 5 -25.48 17.09 -52.24
N ALA A 6 -24.13 17.13 -52.13
CA ALA A 6 -23.10 17.07 -53.19
C ALA A 6 -21.79 16.62 -52.47
N ALA A 7 -21.06 15.53 -52.74
CA ALA A 7 -20.67 14.73 -53.92
C ALA A 7 -19.59 15.36 -54.81
N VAL A 8 -18.31 14.94 -54.65
CA VAL A 8 -17.26 14.86 -55.68
C VAL A 8 -16.23 13.78 -55.23
N VAL A 9 -16.27 12.55 -55.76
CA VAL A 9 -15.47 11.91 -56.85
C VAL A 9 -14.25 11.12 -56.36
N VAL A 10 -14.28 9.84 -56.74
CA VAL A 10 -13.29 8.78 -56.62
C VAL A 10 -12.36 8.81 -57.83
N ALA A 11 -11.06 8.54 -57.63
CA ALA A 11 -10.19 7.97 -58.65
C ALA A 11 -9.35 6.83 -58.04
N MET A 12 -9.52 5.63 -58.60
CA MET A 12 -8.75 4.42 -58.28
C MET A 12 -7.39 4.45 -58.98
N SER A 13 -6.37 3.79 -58.41
CA SER A 13 -5.32 3.12 -59.19
C SER A 13 -4.56 2.08 -58.34
N THR A 14 -4.77 0.82 -58.72
CA THR A 14 -3.83 -0.32 -58.85
C THR A 14 -2.91 -0.74 -57.69
N ALA A 15 -3.14 -2.00 -57.29
CA ALA A 15 -2.29 -2.83 -56.45
C ALA A 15 -1.00 -3.28 -57.16
N VAL A 16 0.09 -3.36 -56.39
CA VAL A 16 1.24 -4.25 -56.65
C VAL A 16 1.54 -5.00 -55.36
N THR A 17 1.30 -6.30 -55.38
CA THR A 17 1.64 -7.26 -54.32
C THR A 17 3.10 -7.67 -54.45
N VAL A 18 3.89 -7.46 -53.41
CA VAL A 18 5.21 -8.11 -53.25
C VAL A 18 5.15 -8.95 -51.98
N LEU A 19 5.18 -10.27 -52.16
CA LEU A 19 5.46 -11.26 -51.12
C LEU A 19 6.96 -11.24 -50.79
N PRO A 20 7.33 -11.57 -49.53
CA PRO A 20 8.49 -12.42 -49.34
C PRO A 20 8.17 -13.63 -48.45
N VAL A 21 8.32 -14.79 -49.08
CA VAL A 21 9.11 -15.97 -48.66
C VAL A 21 9.08 -16.35 -47.17
N LEU A 22 8.40 -17.47 -46.93
CA LEU A 22 8.56 -18.33 -45.77
C LEU A 22 9.96 -18.95 -45.77
N SER A 23 10.76 -18.62 -44.75
CA SER A 23 11.96 -19.39 -44.38
C SER A 23 11.71 -20.06 -43.04
N SER A 24 11.61 -21.39 -43.07
CA SER A 24 11.60 -22.27 -41.92
C SER A 24 12.96 -22.26 -41.23
N GLN A 25 13.00 -21.83 -39.97
CA GLN A 25 14.06 -22.23 -39.05
C GLN A 25 13.43 -22.77 -37.76
N ALA A 26 13.80 -24.00 -37.45
CA ALA A 26 13.46 -24.70 -36.22
C ALA A 26 14.10 -23.95 -35.04
N ALA A 27 13.26 -23.39 -34.17
CA ALA A 27 13.69 -22.83 -32.90
C ALA A 27 13.62 -23.92 -31.83
N THR A 28 14.80 -24.35 -31.42
CA THR A 28 15.10 -25.26 -30.32
C THR A 28 14.37 -24.87 -29.03
N THR A 29 13.71 -25.86 -28.46
CA THR A 29 13.14 -25.89 -27.11
C THR A 29 14.24 -25.81 -26.06
N THR A 30 14.53 -24.62 -25.54
CA THR A 30 15.18 -24.47 -24.23
C THR A 30 14.93 -23.09 -23.63
N THR A 31 14.72 -23.04 -22.31
CA THR A 31 14.67 -21.84 -21.43
C THR A 31 13.32 -21.16 -21.14
N ALA A 32 12.22 -21.92 -21.05
CA ALA A 32 11.04 -21.48 -20.26
C ALA A 32 11.13 -21.83 -18.75
N ALA A 33 12.26 -22.39 -18.31
CA ALA A 33 12.44 -22.91 -16.94
C ALA A 33 13.14 -21.94 -15.96
N ALA A 34 13.81 -20.88 -16.44
CA ALA A 34 14.62 -20.02 -15.57
C ALA A 34 13.83 -18.88 -14.89
N THR A 35 12.74 -18.40 -15.50
CA THR A 35 11.94 -17.27 -14.97
C THR A 35 10.92 -17.68 -13.91
N THR A 36 10.72 -18.98 -13.67
CA THR A 36 9.77 -19.50 -12.68
C THR A 36 10.41 -19.73 -11.30
N THR A 37 11.73 -19.64 -11.20
CA THR A 37 12.47 -19.95 -9.97
C THR A 37 12.67 -18.72 -9.08
N ALA A 38 12.71 -17.50 -9.64
CA ALA A 38 12.95 -16.26 -8.88
C ALA A 38 11.70 -15.70 -8.15
N ILE A 39 10.48 -16.14 -8.48
CA ILE A 39 9.24 -15.65 -7.83
C ILE A 39 8.80 -16.58 -6.67
N ARG A 40 9.53 -17.70 -6.44
CA ARG A 40 9.09 -18.77 -5.53
C ARG A 40 9.54 -18.61 -4.07
N ALA A 41 10.29 -17.55 -3.72
CA ALA A 41 10.85 -17.39 -2.37
C ALA A 41 10.27 -16.23 -1.52
N VAL A 42 9.29 -15.45 -1.99
CA VAL A 42 8.80 -14.24 -1.26
C VAL A 42 7.62 -14.51 -0.32
N ALA A 43 7.45 -15.73 0.19
CA ALA A 43 6.38 -15.99 1.15
C ALA A 43 6.71 -17.17 2.05
N THR A 44 7.48 -16.92 3.11
CA THR A 44 7.38 -17.58 4.43
C THR A 44 8.61 -17.23 5.28
N SER A 45 8.62 -16.05 5.87
CA SER A 45 9.27 -15.70 7.15
C SER A 45 9.36 -14.19 7.25
N ALA A 46 9.01 -13.63 8.41
CA ALA A 46 9.50 -12.32 8.75
C ALA A 46 11.05 -12.38 8.70
N PRO A 47 11.74 -11.35 8.20
CA PRO A 47 13.20 -11.29 8.32
C PRO A 47 13.58 -11.51 9.79
N ALA A 48 14.72 -12.16 10.03
CA ALA A 48 15.25 -12.33 11.39
C ALA A 48 15.31 -10.96 12.10
N ALA A 49 15.16 -10.95 13.43
CA ALA A 49 15.35 -9.76 14.26
C ALA A 49 16.63 -9.02 13.83
N VAL A 50 16.48 -7.88 13.17
CA VAL A 50 17.60 -6.97 13.01
C VAL A 50 17.54 -6.08 14.24
N ASP A 51 18.42 -6.36 15.18
CA ASP A 51 18.75 -5.36 16.18
C ASP A 51 19.52 -4.26 15.46
N ASP A 52 18.79 -3.31 14.88
CA ASP A 52 19.39 -2.20 14.17
C ASP A 52 20.10 -1.30 15.20
N SER A 53 21.41 -1.47 15.30
CA SER A 53 22.28 -0.52 15.98
C SER A 53 22.05 0.88 15.38
N PRO A 54 22.28 1.96 16.15
CA PRO A 54 22.17 3.32 15.60
C PRO A 54 22.94 3.49 14.27
N GLY A 55 24.14 2.89 14.15
CA GLY A 55 24.91 2.87 12.90
C GLY A 55 24.19 2.17 11.74
N ALA A 56 23.55 1.02 11.97
CA ALA A 56 22.77 0.33 10.93
C ALA A 56 21.55 1.17 10.46
N VAL A 57 20.95 1.95 11.36
CA VAL A 57 19.91 2.91 11.01
C VAL A 57 20.46 4.03 10.12
N LEU A 58 21.62 4.61 10.47
CA LEU A 58 22.30 5.60 9.64
C LEU A 58 22.62 5.05 8.25
N ASP A 59 23.17 3.84 8.15
CA ASP A 59 23.50 3.24 6.86
C ASP A 59 22.26 3.00 5.98
N ARG A 60 21.11 2.66 6.58
CA ARG A 60 19.84 2.55 5.86
C ARG A 60 19.36 3.92 5.36
N ALA A 61 19.47 4.98 6.17
CA ALA A 61 19.13 6.33 5.73
C ALA A 61 20.03 6.80 4.58
N VAL A 62 21.33 6.53 4.65
CA VAL A 62 22.28 6.80 3.55
C VAL A 62 21.86 6.06 2.28
N ARG A 63 21.53 4.75 2.37
CA ARG A 63 21.06 3.98 1.20
C ARG A 63 19.75 4.52 0.63
N ALA A 64 18.81 4.88 1.50
CA ALA A 64 17.51 5.38 1.07
C ALA A 64 17.61 6.72 0.34
N LEU A 65 18.49 7.63 0.77
CA LEU A 65 18.69 8.92 0.13
C LEU A 65 19.62 8.89 -1.08
N ARG A 66 20.58 7.96 -1.16
CA ARG A 66 21.49 7.81 -2.32
C ARG A 66 20.86 7.03 -3.48
N GLY A 67 19.83 6.24 -3.21
CA GLY A 67 19.23 5.34 -4.19
C GLY A 67 20.12 4.13 -4.50
N SER A 68 19.52 3.05 -5.03
CA SER A 68 20.30 1.96 -5.61
C SER A 68 20.75 2.39 -7.01
N GLY A 69 22.02 2.75 -7.18
CA GLY A 69 22.57 3.09 -8.49
C GLY A 69 22.19 2.08 -9.58
N THR A 70 21.77 2.57 -10.73
CA THR A 70 21.74 1.88 -12.05
C THR A 70 20.76 0.73 -12.33
N GLU A 71 19.93 0.21 -11.41
CA GLU A 71 18.94 -0.83 -11.78
C GLU A 71 17.53 -0.28 -12.02
N ARG A 72 17.26 0.04 -13.30
CA ARG A 72 16.04 0.69 -13.81
C ARG A 72 14.83 -0.26 -13.99
N ALA A 73 14.74 -1.35 -13.23
CA ALA A 73 13.63 -2.30 -13.35
C ALA A 73 13.20 -2.85 -11.98
N ALA A 74 12.02 -2.44 -11.52
CA ALA A 74 11.27 -3.06 -10.43
C ALA A 74 11.89 -3.04 -9.02
N SER A 75 12.89 -2.20 -8.74
CA SER A 75 13.33 -1.94 -7.37
C SER A 75 12.27 -1.14 -6.59
N PRO A 76 12.05 -1.44 -5.28
CA PRO A 76 11.14 -0.67 -4.44
C PRO A 76 11.48 0.83 -4.45
N ARG A 77 10.47 1.70 -4.35
CA ARG A 77 10.71 3.11 -4.02
C ARG A 77 11.52 3.15 -2.73
N PRO A 78 12.65 3.85 -2.64
CA PRO A 78 13.35 4.00 -1.38
C PRO A 78 12.42 4.68 -0.35
N ASP A 79 12.18 4.05 0.80
CA ASP A 79 11.39 4.61 1.91
C ASP A 79 12.19 5.71 2.65
N ALA A 80 12.59 6.77 1.94
CA ALA A 80 13.48 7.81 2.44
C ALA A 80 12.90 8.51 3.67
N THR A 81 11.61 8.87 3.63
CA THR A 81 10.91 9.46 4.78
C THR A 81 11.00 8.59 6.03
N LEU A 82 10.69 7.29 5.92
CA LEU A 82 10.77 6.38 7.07
C LEU A 82 12.20 6.19 7.58
N ALA A 83 13.18 6.07 6.68
CA ALA A 83 14.57 5.95 7.07
C ALA A 83 15.06 7.18 7.85
N LEU A 84 14.61 8.37 7.47
CA LEU A 84 14.91 9.63 8.18
C LEU A 84 14.18 9.73 9.52
N THR A 85 12.94 9.22 9.63
CA THR A 85 12.25 9.16 10.93
C THR A 85 12.95 8.23 11.93
N ASP A 86 13.45 7.07 11.47
CA ASP A 86 14.25 6.17 12.30
C ASP A 86 15.56 6.85 12.70
N LEU A 87 16.26 7.46 11.75
CA LEU A 87 17.53 8.15 11.99
C LEU A 87 17.35 9.23 13.05
N TYR A 88 16.31 10.04 12.93
CA TYR A 88 15.97 11.07 13.90
C TYR A 88 15.65 10.50 15.30
N ALA A 89 14.99 9.34 15.35
CA ALA A 89 14.70 8.67 16.62
C ALA A 89 15.96 8.16 17.34
N VAL A 90 16.99 7.76 16.59
CA VAL A 90 18.23 7.19 17.15
C VAL A 90 19.41 8.17 17.23
N ARG A 91 19.28 9.35 16.60
CA ARG A 91 20.33 10.37 16.45
C ARG A 91 21.17 10.62 17.71
N SER A 92 20.54 10.74 18.87
CA SER A 92 21.23 11.03 20.14
C SER A 92 22.07 9.86 20.68
N ARG A 93 21.97 8.68 20.06
CA ARG A 93 22.70 7.46 20.44
C ARG A 93 23.83 7.11 19.46
N LEU A 94 24.03 7.91 18.42
CA LEU A 94 25.15 7.78 17.49
C LEU A 94 26.45 8.29 18.12
N SER A 95 27.59 7.80 17.64
CA SER A 95 28.90 8.41 17.90
C SER A 95 28.93 9.86 17.38
N ASP A 96 29.92 10.65 17.77
CA ASP A 96 29.97 12.05 17.34
C ASP A 96 30.13 12.18 15.81
N ASP A 97 30.98 11.35 15.19
CA ASP A 97 31.14 11.31 13.73
C ASP A 97 29.87 10.86 13.01
N ASP A 98 29.22 9.79 13.48
CA ASP A 98 27.97 9.32 12.87
C ASP A 98 26.83 10.30 13.11
N ARG A 99 26.86 11.07 14.20
CA ARG A 99 25.88 12.13 14.46
C ARG A 99 26.06 13.28 13.48
N LEU A 100 27.28 13.68 13.15
CA LEU A 100 27.52 14.69 12.10
C LEU A 100 26.97 14.23 10.74
N ARG A 101 27.16 12.96 10.40
CA ARG A 101 26.57 12.36 9.19
C ARG A 101 25.05 12.34 9.24
N ALA A 102 24.47 12.01 10.39
CA ALA A 102 23.03 12.02 10.57
C ALA A 102 22.45 13.43 10.48
N ASP A 103 23.15 14.43 10.99
CA ASP A 103 22.76 15.83 10.94
C ASP A 103 22.71 16.34 9.51
N ALA A 104 23.72 15.98 8.72
CA ALA A 104 23.75 16.22 7.29
C ALA A 104 22.53 15.65 6.54
N LEU A 105 22.19 14.38 6.78
CA LEU A 105 21.04 13.72 6.13
C LEU A 105 19.68 14.29 6.58
N LEU A 106 19.60 14.83 7.80
CA LEU A 106 18.39 15.44 8.36
C LEU A 106 18.31 16.95 8.09
N ALA A 107 19.36 17.54 7.51
CA ALA A 107 19.45 18.97 7.25
C ALA A 107 18.56 19.37 6.07
N ARG A 108 18.09 20.62 6.10
CA ARG A 108 17.39 21.18 4.93
C ARG A 108 18.39 21.34 3.78
N PRO A 109 17.93 21.30 2.53
CA PRO A 109 18.78 21.64 1.38
C PRO A 109 19.46 23.02 1.50
N THR A 110 18.89 23.95 2.28
CA THR A 110 19.48 25.28 2.52
C THR A 110 20.53 25.35 3.63
N ASP A 111 20.70 24.30 4.42
CA ASP A 111 21.52 24.35 5.64
C ASP A 111 23.02 24.11 5.37
N GLY A 112 23.41 23.76 4.13
CA GLY A 112 24.82 23.83 3.73
C GLY A 112 25.16 23.20 2.37
N GLY A 113 25.86 23.93 1.50
CA GLY A 113 26.30 23.45 0.18
C GLY A 113 27.56 22.57 0.16
N GLY A 114 28.21 22.38 1.32
CA GLY A 114 29.36 21.51 1.52
C GLY A 114 29.03 20.20 2.23
N ASP A 115 27.75 19.81 2.26
CA ASP A 115 27.33 18.54 2.83
C ASP A 115 28.05 17.37 2.13
N PRO A 116 28.80 16.51 2.86
CA PRO A 116 29.54 15.41 2.28
C PRO A 116 28.66 14.34 1.61
N PHE A 117 27.34 14.40 1.77
CA PHE A 117 26.37 13.49 1.15
C PHE A 117 25.71 14.07 -0.11
N GLY A 118 25.96 15.34 -0.45
CA GLY A 118 25.42 16.01 -1.63
C GLY A 118 23.94 16.39 -1.53
N ASP A 119 23.41 16.45 -0.32
CA ASP A 119 21.99 16.70 -0.05
C ASP A 119 21.66 18.19 0.06
N GLY A 120 22.66 19.01 0.37
CA GLY A 120 22.55 20.48 0.34
C GLY A 120 22.63 21.10 -1.05
N TYR A 121 22.14 22.34 -1.17
CA TYR A 121 22.27 23.16 -2.36
C TYR A 121 23.67 23.76 -2.48
N SER A 122 24.32 23.57 -3.62
CA SER A 122 25.61 24.20 -3.94
C SER A 122 25.48 25.64 -4.49
N ALA A 123 24.26 26.11 -4.72
CA ALA A 123 23.95 27.47 -5.15
C ALA A 123 23.00 28.15 -4.17
N ARG A 124 22.98 29.50 -4.18
CA ARG A 124 22.07 30.28 -3.35
C ARG A 124 20.61 29.96 -3.71
N SER A 125 19.83 29.54 -2.72
CA SER A 125 18.40 29.31 -2.91
C SER A 125 17.63 30.62 -3.08
N THR A 126 16.55 30.54 -3.83
CA THR A 126 15.46 31.49 -3.86
C THR A 126 14.22 30.82 -3.27
N ARG A 127 13.27 31.63 -2.78
CA ARG A 127 12.04 31.11 -2.19
C ARG A 127 10.82 31.93 -2.59
N LYS A 128 9.67 31.27 -2.60
CA LYS A 128 8.36 31.90 -2.75
C LYS A 128 7.37 31.26 -1.81
N CYS A 129 6.75 32.10 -0.99
CA CYS A 129 5.82 31.64 0.02
C CYS A 129 4.37 32.03 -0.30
N SER A 130 3.48 31.15 0.12
CA SER A 130 2.05 31.35 0.28
C SER A 130 1.74 31.52 1.78
N PRO A 131 0.49 31.77 2.20
CA PRO A 131 0.17 31.86 3.63
C PRO A 131 0.42 30.59 4.46
N VAL A 132 0.61 29.42 3.81
CA VAL A 132 0.73 28.13 4.51
C VAL A 132 1.96 27.32 4.13
N VAL A 133 2.54 27.53 2.94
CA VAL A 133 3.71 26.82 2.43
C VAL A 133 4.74 27.81 1.88
N CYS A 134 6.02 27.65 2.20
CA CYS A 134 7.12 28.26 1.46
C CYS A 134 7.87 27.23 0.61
N LEU A 135 8.02 27.52 -0.68
CA LEU A 135 8.80 26.69 -1.60
C LEU A 135 10.18 27.30 -1.80
N HIS A 136 11.22 26.50 -1.68
CA HIS A 136 12.63 26.84 -1.91
C HIS A 136 13.18 26.07 -3.11
N TRP A 137 14.01 26.72 -3.92
CA TRP A 137 14.71 26.09 -5.05
C TRP A 137 15.96 26.90 -5.41
N VAL A 138 16.88 26.30 -6.17
CA VAL A 138 18.01 27.03 -6.77
C VAL A 138 17.73 27.35 -8.24
N ARG A 139 18.38 28.38 -8.80
CA ARG A 139 18.19 28.79 -10.21
C ARG A 139 19.27 28.26 -11.15
N SER A 140 20.22 27.52 -10.61
CA SER A 140 21.39 26.95 -11.28
C SER A 140 21.79 25.67 -10.56
N THR A 141 22.63 24.85 -11.19
CA THR A 141 23.01 23.48 -10.78
C THR A 141 21.98 22.44 -11.19
N ALA A 142 22.28 21.16 -10.93
CA ALA A 142 21.35 20.07 -11.21
C ALA A 142 20.06 20.16 -10.38
N ASP A 143 20.08 20.81 -9.21
CA ASP A 143 18.91 20.93 -8.34
C ASP A 143 17.88 22.00 -8.82
N ALA A 144 18.16 22.65 -9.95
CA ALA A 144 17.34 23.74 -10.46
C ALA A 144 16.13 23.19 -11.25
N PRO A 145 14.89 23.51 -10.85
CA PRO A 145 13.72 23.12 -11.63
C PRO A 145 13.81 23.70 -13.04
N PRO A 146 13.11 23.12 -14.03
CA PRO A 146 13.24 23.47 -15.44
C PRO A 146 12.79 24.92 -15.74
N SER A 147 12.05 25.55 -14.82
CA SER A 147 11.73 26.97 -14.87
C SER A 147 11.14 27.48 -13.55
N ASP A 148 11.20 28.80 -13.33
CA ASP A 148 10.42 29.48 -12.29
C ASP A 148 8.90 29.23 -12.42
N ARG A 149 8.41 28.93 -13.64
CA ARG A 149 7.00 28.55 -13.87
C ARG A 149 6.68 27.19 -13.27
N TRP A 150 7.61 26.24 -13.37
CA TRP A 150 7.47 24.93 -12.74
C TRP A 150 7.50 25.07 -11.21
N ALA A 151 8.47 25.80 -10.64
CA ALA A 151 8.50 26.08 -9.21
C ALA A 151 7.17 26.69 -8.71
N LYS A 152 6.61 27.68 -9.42
CA LYS A 152 5.29 28.25 -9.10
C LYS A 152 4.15 27.23 -9.19
N ARG A 153 4.21 26.28 -10.13
CA ARG A 153 3.26 25.16 -10.23
C ARG A 153 3.38 24.22 -9.03
N SER A 154 4.58 23.88 -8.60
CA SER A 154 4.84 23.04 -7.41
C SER A 154 4.30 23.70 -6.15
N LEU A 155 4.56 25.00 -5.96
CA LEU A 155 3.98 25.76 -4.85
C LEU A 155 2.44 25.76 -4.89
N ALA A 156 1.85 25.97 -6.07
CA ALA A 156 0.40 25.93 -6.23
C ALA A 156 -0.19 24.53 -5.95
N MET A 157 0.54 23.46 -6.28
CA MET A 157 0.15 22.09 -5.96
C MET A 157 0.18 21.86 -4.44
N MET A 158 1.28 22.19 -3.77
CA MET A 158 1.38 22.06 -2.30
C MET A 158 0.28 22.85 -1.58
N ASN A 159 -0.08 24.03 -2.08
CA ASN A 159 -1.21 24.79 -1.55
C ASN A 159 -2.56 24.06 -1.72
N LYS A 160 -2.77 23.35 -2.83
CA LYS A 160 -3.98 22.54 -3.06
C LYS A 160 -4.01 21.35 -2.11
N VAL A 161 -2.88 20.66 -1.97
CA VAL A 161 -2.72 19.52 -1.05
C VAL A 161 -2.99 19.96 0.39
N TRP A 162 -2.39 21.06 0.85
CA TRP A 162 -2.63 21.64 2.17
C TRP A 162 -4.13 21.89 2.41
N ARG A 163 -4.80 22.60 1.49
CA ARG A 163 -6.24 22.90 1.64
C ARG A 163 -7.09 21.63 1.66
N PHE A 164 -6.68 20.58 0.97
CA PHE A 164 -7.40 19.32 0.97
C PHE A 164 -7.20 18.57 2.29
N GLU A 165 -5.97 18.31 2.70
CA GLU A 165 -5.67 17.44 3.84
C GLU A 165 -5.94 18.15 5.18
N VAL A 166 -5.41 19.35 5.36
CA VAL A 166 -5.64 20.14 6.59
C VAL A 166 -7.03 20.78 6.56
N GLY A 167 -7.42 21.40 5.45
CA GLY A 167 -8.68 22.13 5.36
C GLY A 167 -9.90 21.20 5.27
N ARG A 168 -10.03 20.46 4.16
CA ARG A 168 -11.22 19.65 3.86
C ARG A 168 -11.31 18.37 4.69
N LEU A 169 -10.20 17.64 4.86
CA LEU A 169 -10.18 16.40 5.65
C LEU A 169 -9.94 16.67 7.16
N GLY A 170 -9.47 17.87 7.50
CA GLY A 170 -9.36 18.33 8.87
C GLY A 170 -8.21 17.73 9.65
N TYR A 171 -7.16 17.19 9.02
CA TYR A 171 -6.01 16.66 9.76
C TYR A 171 -5.30 17.78 10.54
N ARG A 172 -4.50 17.38 11.55
CA ARG A 172 -3.63 18.32 12.27
C ARG A 172 -2.68 18.98 11.28
N ARG A 173 -2.39 20.26 11.52
CA ARG A 173 -1.33 20.98 10.79
C ARG A 173 0.03 20.37 11.20
N PRO A 174 1.02 20.33 10.29
CA PRO A 174 2.41 20.13 10.68
C PRO A 174 2.80 21.06 11.83
N VAL A 175 3.67 20.57 12.72
CA VAL A 175 4.18 21.36 13.84
C VAL A 175 5.04 22.50 13.30
N ALA A 176 4.91 23.69 13.86
CA ALA A 176 5.76 24.82 13.49
C ALA A 176 7.24 24.54 13.80
N ASP A 177 8.10 24.95 12.88
CA ASP A 177 9.54 24.69 12.85
C ASP A 177 10.38 25.88 13.36
N ARG A 178 9.79 26.73 14.21
CA ARG A 178 10.48 27.87 14.85
C ARG A 178 11.04 28.92 13.89
N ARG A 179 10.38 29.14 12.75
CA ARG A 179 10.78 30.12 11.70
C ARG A 179 12.00 29.69 10.88
N MET A 180 12.37 28.42 10.94
CA MET A 180 13.34 27.85 10.01
C MET A 180 12.82 27.99 8.57
N GLY A 181 13.72 27.95 7.58
CA GLY A 181 13.36 28.34 6.21
C GLY A 181 12.98 29.83 6.05
N GLY A 182 13.05 30.61 7.13
CA GLY A 182 12.96 32.07 7.17
C GLY A 182 11.55 32.65 7.32
N ASN A 183 10.53 31.87 7.67
CA ASN A 183 9.20 32.35 8.11
C ASN A 183 8.41 31.23 8.84
N ASN A 184 7.15 31.48 9.27
CA ASN A 184 6.33 30.49 9.98
C ASN A 184 5.51 29.54 9.07
N THR A 185 5.84 29.44 7.78
CA THR A 185 5.08 28.60 6.83
C THR A 185 5.80 27.29 6.62
N PHE A 186 5.07 26.23 6.27
CA PHE A 186 5.67 24.91 6.08
C PHE A 186 6.63 24.90 4.88
N ASP A 187 7.86 24.46 5.08
CA ASP A 187 8.88 24.50 4.04
C ASP A 187 8.89 23.26 3.16
N VAL A 188 8.97 23.51 1.85
CA VAL A 188 9.15 22.51 0.81
C VAL A 188 10.33 22.92 -0.07
N TYR A 189 11.18 21.96 -0.42
CA TYR A 189 12.36 22.19 -1.24
C TYR A 189 12.24 21.43 -2.56
N LEU A 190 12.74 22.00 -3.66
CA LEU A 190 12.91 21.31 -4.94
C LEU A 190 14.37 20.91 -5.12
N LYS A 191 14.65 19.64 -5.39
CA LYS A 191 16.01 19.11 -5.54
C LYS A 191 16.02 18.02 -6.59
N GLU A 192 17.15 17.81 -7.29
CA GLU A 192 17.28 16.66 -8.19
C GLU A 192 17.38 15.37 -7.37
N LEU A 193 16.34 14.54 -7.48
CA LEU A 193 16.18 13.27 -6.77
C LEU A 193 16.04 12.08 -7.72
N GLY A 194 15.63 12.33 -8.97
CA GLY A 194 15.35 11.31 -9.97
C GLY A 194 16.54 10.45 -10.35
N GLY A 195 17.76 10.99 -10.32
CA GLY A 195 19.01 10.23 -10.45
C GLY A 195 19.20 9.15 -9.37
N ARG A 196 18.49 9.28 -8.26
CA ARG A 196 18.48 8.36 -7.10
C ARG A 196 17.21 7.52 -7.01
N GLY A 197 16.27 7.69 -7.94
CA GLY A 197 14.97 7.01 -7.94
C GLY A 197 14.03 7.46 -6.81
N VAL A 198 14.31 8.58 -6.15
CA VAL A 198 13.47 9.16 -5.09
C VAL A 198 12.55 10.21 -5.71
N TYR A 199 11.27 10.15 -5.41
CA TYR A 199 10.29 11.13 -5.91
C TYR A 199 10.20 12.35 -4.98
N GLY A 200 10.36 12.10 -3.69
CA GLY A 200 10.28 13.08 -2.61
C GLY A 200 10.50 12.39 -1.28
N TYR A 201 10.67 13.18 -0.23
CA TYR A 201 10.74 12.71 1.15
C TYR A 201 10.39 13.84 2.12
N CYS A 202 10.14 13.49 3.38
CA CYS A 202 10.10 14.45 4.49
C CYS A 202 11.02 14.03 5.62
N ALA A 203 11.61 15.01 6.30
CA ALA A 203 12.52 14.80 7.42
C ALA A 203 11.98 15.50 8.68
N PRO A 204 11.95 14.82 9.85
CA PRO A 204 11.62 15.45 11.11
C PRO A 204 12.81 16.28 11.64
N GLU A 205 12.52 17.37 12.35
CA GLU A 205 13.55 18.32 12.82
C GLU A 205 13.50 18.58 14.33
N TYR A 206 12.40 19.14 14.82
CA TYR A 206 12.28 19.56 16.22
C TYR A 206 11.10 18.87 16.88
N ARG A 207 11.36 18.15 17.98
CA ARG A 207 10.30 17.61 18.81
C ARG A 207 9.44 18.74 19.37
N ALA A 208 8.13 18.55 19.29
CA ALA A 208 7.18 19.45 19.92
C ALA A 208 7.38 19.42 21.45
N PRO A 209 7.33 20.57 22.15
CA PRO A 209 7.45 20.60 23.59
C PRO A 209 6.45 19.64 24.28
N GLY A 210 6.94 18.86 25.23
CA GLY A 210 6.12 17.93 26.01
C GLY A 210 5.73 16.63 25.29
N SER A 211 6.24 16.36 24.08
CA SER A 211 6.07 15.07 23.41
C SER A 211 7.40 14.48 22.95
N LYS A 212 7.54 13.16 23.08
CA LYS A 212 8.68 12.42 22.54
C LYS A 212 8.52 12.10 21.07
N PHE A 213 7.31 11.95 20.56
CA PHE A 213 7.08 11.40 19.21
C PHE A 213 6.35 12.35 18.27
N VAL A 214 6.12 13.60 18.68
CA VAL A 214 5.57 14.64 17.80
C VAL A 214 6.70 15.56 17.40
N ALA A 215 6.83 15.86 16.11
CA ALA A 215 7.90 16.72 15.58
C ALA A 215 7.41 17.64 14.45
N SER A 216 8.13 18.75 14.27
CA SER A 216 8.11 19.51 13.01
C SER A 216 8.87 18.74 11.94
N GLY A 217 8.76 19.20 10.70
CA GLY A 217 9.57 18.72 9.60
C GLY A 217 9.41 19.59 8.36
N PHE A 218 10.17 19.25 7.34
CA PHE A 218 10.08 19.80 5.99
C PHE A 218 9.95 18.66 4.99
N CYS A 219 9.61 18.98 3.74
CA CYS A 219 9.64 18.01 2.64
C CYS A 219 10.52 18.47 1.49
N VAL A 220 11.07 17.52 0.76
CA VAL A 220 11.80 17.73 -0.48
C VAL A 220 11.07 16.97 -1.58
N LEU A 221 10.87 17.61 -2.72
CA LEU A 221 10.28 17.01 -3.91
C LEU A 221 11.31 17.07 -5.03
N ASP A 222 11.22 16.11 -5.95
CA ASP A 222 12.01 16.15 -7.17
C ASP A 222 11.75 17.45 -7.94
N ASP A 223 12.81 18.04 -8.49
CA ASP A 223 12.80 19.38 -9.04
C ASP A 223 12.01 19.48 -10.34
N ASP A 224 11.89 18.39 -11.12
CA ASP A 224 11.25 18.41 -12.44
C ASP A 224 10.30 17.24 -12.73
N PHE A 225 10.37 16.16 -11.94
CA PHE A 225 9.70 14.89 -12.13
C PHE A 225 9.83 14.33 -13.55
N ALA A 226 11.03 14.39 -14.14
CA ALA A 226 11.23 14.08 -15.55
C ALA A 226 10.66 12.71 -15.90
N LYS A 227 9.90 12.67 -17.00
CA LYS A 227 9.34 11.40 -17.51
C LYS A 227 10.43 10.35 -17.77
N ALA A 228 11.64 10.77 -18.12
CA ALA A 228 12.76 9.86 -18.31
C ALA A 228 13.21 9.18 -17.00
N GLN A 229 13.13 9.85 -15.86
CA GLN A 229 13.49 9.27 -14.55
C GLN A 229 12.35 8.41 -14.01
N PHE A 230 11.10 8.88 -14.13
CA PHE A 230 9.96 8.31 -13.40
C PHE A 230 8.93 7.56 -14.25
N GLY A 231 9.03 7.62 -15.58
CA GLY A 231 8.12 6.93 -16.51
C GLY A 231 6.71 7.51 -16.60
N ALA A 232 6.37 8.51 -15.79
CA ALA A 232 5.05 9.15 -15.74
C ALA A 232 5.12 10.64 -16.14
N PRO A 233 4.00 11.27 -16.57
CA PRO A 233 3.95 12.70 -16.82
C PRO A 233 4.32 13.50 -15.55
N PRO A 234 5.25 14.48 -15.63
CA PRO A 234 5.73 15.22 -14.47
C PRO A 234 4.63 15.79 -13.56
N ALA A 235 3.58 16.34 -14.16
CA ALA A 235 2.47 16.94 -13.40
C ALA A 235 1.63 15.91 -12.63
N GLN A 236 1.59 14.65 -13.08
CA GLN A 236 0.92 13.56 -12.37
C GLN A 236 1.78 13.08 -11.21
N SER A 237 3.09 12.88 -11.43
CA SER A 237 4.05 12.53 -10.38
C SER A 237 4.05 13.57 -9.26
N LEU A 238 4.21 14.87 -9.61
CA LEU A 238 4.12 15.97 -8.65
C LEU A 238 2.81 15.94 -7.85
N LYS A 239 1.68 15.65 -8.49
CA LYS A 239 0.38 15.64 -7.81
C LYS A 239 0.29 14.53 -6.75
N VAL A 240 0.77 13.33 -7.10
CA VAL A 240 0.73 12.14 -6.23
C VAL A 240 1.74 12.30 -5.10
N THR A 241 3.00 12.57 -5.43
CA THR A 241 4.08 12.71 -4.46
C THR A 241 3.82 13.86 -3.49
N ALA A 242 3.32 15.01 -3.96
CA ALA A 242 3.00 16.12 -3.06
C ALA A 242 1.94 15.73 -2.00
N ALA A 243 0.93 14.94 -2.36
CA ALA A 243 -0.08 14.46 -1.42
C ALA A 243 0.49 13.40 -0.46
N HIS A 244 1.29 12.48 -0.99
CA HIS A 244 1.94 11.45 -0.19
C HIS A 244 2.87 12.04 0.88
N GLU A 245 3.85 12.83 0.44
CA GLU A 245 4.88 13.39 1.33
C GLU A 245 4.30 14.40 2.32
N PHE A 246 3.40 15.28 1.87
CA PHE A 246 2.78 16.22 2.80
C PHE A 246 1.95 15.51 3.88
N PHE A 247 1.37 14.35 3.56
CA PHE A 247 0.68 13.56 4.56
C PHE A 247 1.65 12.98 5.61
N HIS A 248 2.90 12.65 5.26
CA HIS A 248 3.92 12.32 6.26
C HIS A 248 4.25 13.49 7.18
N ALA A 249 4.38 14.71 6.65
CA ALA A 249 4.58 15.90 7.49
C ALA A 249 3.41 16.13 8.46
N ILE A 250 2.17 15.81 8.03
CA ILE A 250 1.01 15.78 8.91
C ILE A 250 1.16 14.67 9.97
N GLN A 251 1.56 13.46 9.58
CA GLN A 251 1.73 12.33 10.49
C GLN A 251 2.77 12.61 11.57
N PHE A 252 3.83 13.37 11.28
CA PHE A 252 4.80 13.82 12.28
C PHE A 252 4.17 14.65 13.40
N ALA A 253 3.06 15.34 13.11
CA ALA A 253 2.27 16.08 14.09
C ALA A 253 1.32 15.19 14.94
N TYR A 254 1.19 13.91 14.59
CA TYR A 254 0.49 12.88 15.35
C TYR A 254 1.48 12.01 16.12
N ASP A 255 2.35 11.31 15.39
CA ASP A 255 3.44 10.47 15.88
C ASP A 255 4.38 10.15 14.70
N TYR A 256 5.58 10.74 14.68
CA TYR A 256 6.55 10.53 13.60
C TYR A 256 7.19 9.13 13.61
N HIS A 257 7.03 8.37 14.69
CA HIS A 257 7.69 7.08 14.93
C HIS A 257 6.68 5.95 15.21
N GLU A 258 5.45 6.12 14.72
CA GLU A 258 4.40 5.10 14.76
C GLU A 258 4.73 3.95 13.79
N ASP A 259 3.99 2.85 13.88
CA ASP A 259 4.20 1.67 13.06
C ASP A 259 4.21 2.00 11.56
N LYS A 260 5.31 1.65 10.89
CA LYS A 260 5.63 2.07 9.51
C LYS A 260 4.57 1.70 8.48
N TRP A 261 3.91 0.55 8.63
CA TRP A 261 2.82 0.19 7.74
C TRP A 261 1.66 1.20 7.80
N LEU A 262 1.38 1.80 8.97
CA LEU A 262 0.33 2.80 9.13
C LEU A 262 0.71 4.10 8.45
N LEU A 263 1.95 4.57 8.64
CA LEU A 263 2.50 5.75 7.96
C LEU A 263 2.31 5.62 6.44
N GLU A 264 2.85 4.55 5.86
CA GLU A 264 2.87 4.37 4.40
C GLU A 264 1.53 4.02 3.78
N SER A 265 0.82 3.05 4.35
CA SER A 265 -0.45 2.60 3.76
C SER A 265 -1.51 3.69 3.79
N THR A 266 -1.45 4.62 4.76
CA THR A 266 -2.36 5.78 4.80
C THR A 266 -1.90 6.95 3.95
N ALA A 267 -0.58 7.16 3.75
CA ALA A 267 -0.06 8.10 2.75
C ALA A 267 -0.40 7.66 1.32
N THR A 268 -0.23 6.38 1.01
CA THR A 268 -0.64 5.77 -0.26
C THR A 268 -2.15 5.85 -0.48
N TRP A 269 -2.96 5.72 0.58
CA TRP A 269 -4.40 5.95 0.50
C TRP A 269 -4.74 7.43 0.26
N MET A 270 -3.95 8.37 0.77
CA MET A 270 -4.15 9.80 0.52
C MET A 270 -3.99 10.16 -0.96
N GLU A 271 -3.10 9.46 -1.67
CA GLU A 271 -2.98 9.58 -3.13
C GLU A 271 -4.31 9.33 -3.83
N GLU A 272 -5.06 8.29 -3.43
CA GLU A 272 -6.40 8.00 -3.96
C GLU A 272 -7.37 9.15 -3.69
N ARG A 273 -7.28 9.77 -2.51
CA ARG A 273 -8.21 10.82 -2.09
C ARG A 273 -7.98 12.15 -2.80
N PHE A 274 -6.73 12.47 -3.11
CA PHE A 274 -6.36 13.73 -3.74
C PHE A 274 -6.16 13.62 -5.26
N ALA A 275 -5.58 12.52 -5.70
CA ALA A 275 -5.12 12.26 -7.05
C ALA A 275 -5.83 11.06 -7.73
N ASP A 276 -7.05 10.72 -7.30
CA ASP A 276 -7.93 9.66 -7.81
C ASP A 276 -7.73 9.30 -9.29
N ALA A 277 -7.88 10.26 -10.22
CA ALA A 277 -7.76 10.03 -11.66
C ALA A 277 -6.36 9.58 -12.17
N VAL A 278 -5.30 9.71 -11.36
CA VAL A 278 -3.92 9.33 -11.72
C VAL A 278 -3.70 7.82 -11.55
N ASN A 279 -4.34 7.20 -10.55
CA ASN A 279 -4.26 5.76 -10.30
C ASN A 279 -2.86 5.19 -9.97
N ASP A 280 -1.93 6.03 -9.51
CA ASP A 280 -0.53 5.65 -9.28
C ASP A 280 -0.41 4.52 -8.23
N ASN A 281 -1.09 4.66 -7.10
CA ASN A 281 -1.13 3.67 -6.01
C ASN A 281 -1.59 2.25 -6.44
N ARG A 282 -2.26 2.10 -7.59
CA ARG A 282 -2.79 0.81 -8.04
C ARG A 282 -1.66 -0.15 -8.43
N GLN A 283 -0.49 0.38 -8.77
CA GLN A 283 0.70 -0.43 -9.06
C GLN A 283 1.10 -1.31 -7.86
N TYR A 284 0.80 -0.88 -6.64
CA TYR A 284 1.15 -1.61 -5.41
C TYR A 284 0.19 -2.74 -5.05
N LEU A 285 -1.01 -2.77 -5.63
CA LEU A 285 -2.03 -3.78 -5.29
C LEU A 285 -1.56 -5.22 -5.60
N GLY A 286 -0.59 -5.35 -6.53
CA GLY A 286 0.06 -6.62 -6.85
C GLY A 286 0.91 -7.19 -5.71
N ALA A 287 1.47 -6.32 -4.86
CA ALA A 287 2.23 -6.69 -3.66
C ALA A 287 1.32 -6.85 -2.43
N GLY A 288 0.27 -6.05 -2.32
CA GLY A 288 -0.65 -6.03 -1.16
C GLY A 288 -1.67 -7.18 -1.08
N GLN A 289 -2.53 -7.09 -0.06
CA GLN A 289 -3.54 -8.12 0.27
C GLN A 289 -4.66 -8.31 -0.76
N VAL A 290 -4.82 -7.41 -1.73
CA VAL A 290 -5.75 -7.62 -2.85
C VAL A 290 -5.30 -8.80 -3.69
N ARG A 291 -4.02 -8.85 -4.07
CA ARG A 291 -3.43 -9.98 -4.81
C ARG A 291 -2.99 -11.11 -3.87
N ASN A 292 -2.35 -10.78 -2.76
CA ASN A 292 -1.68 -11.73 -1.86
C ASN A 292 -2.38 -11.79 -0.49
N PRO A 293 -3.52 -12.50 -0.35
CA PRO A 293 -4.27 -12.50 0.90
C PRO A 293 -3.50 -13.10 2.08
N GLY A 294 -2.44 -13.88 1.83
CA GLY A 294 -1.66 -14.57 2.86
C GLY A 294 -0.64 -13.72 3.60
N ILE A 295 -0.40 -12.47 3.18
CA ILE A 295 0.50 -11.56 3.89
C ILE A 295 -0.25 -10.89 5.07
N PRO A 296 0.41 -10.62 6.20
CA PRO A 296 -0.19 -9.82 7.27
C PRO A 296 -0.53 -8.40 6.81
N LEU A 297 -1.61 -7.83 7.35
CA LEU A 297 -2.05 -6.47 7.01
C LEU A 297 -1.04 -5.40 7.47
N ASP A 298 -0.45 -5.60 8.65
CA ASP A 298 0.43 -4.63 9.31
C ASP A 298 1.91 -4.85 9.03
N VAL A 299 2.23 -5.60 7.96
CA VAL A 299 3.61 -5.84 7.58
C VAL A 299 4.23 -4.59 6.97
N PHE A 300 5.41 -4.23 7.46
CA PHE A 300 6.37 -3.35 6.82
C PHE A 300 7.57 -4.19 6.35
N ASN A 301 7.98 -3.99 5.10
CA ASN A 301 9.14 -4.66 4.52
C ASN A 301 9.97 -3.58 3.82
N PRO A 302 11.16 -3.21 4.34
CA PRO A 302 12.00 -2.17 3.75
C PRO A 302 12.34 -2.43 2.26
N ASP A 303 12.42 -3.70 1.87
CA ASP A 303 12.79 -4.11 0.52
C ASP A 303 11.56 -4.47 -0.33
N GLY A 304 10.34 -4.10 0.08
CA GLY A 304 9.13 -4.56 -0.59
C GLY A 304 7.94 -3.62 -0.53
N LEU A 305 7.09 -3.72 -1.55
CA LEU A 305 5.98 -2.78 -1.77
C LEU A 305 4.68 -3.13 -1.02
N THR A 306 4.74 -4.04 -0.06
CA THR A 306 3.54 -4.62 0.57
C THR A 306 2.75 -3.58 1.38
N HIS A 307 3.44 -2.74 2.14
CA HIS A 307 2.80 -1.74 2.99
C HIS A 307 2.09 -0.67 2.16
N TYR A 308 2.69 -0.23 1.05
CA TYR A 308 2.01 0.56 0.03
C TYR A 308 0.76 -0.16 -0.48
N GLY A 309 0.89 -1.41 -0.91
CA GLY A 309 -0.21 -2.20 -1.49
C GLY A 309 -1.39 -2.47 -0.56
N ASN A 310 -1.20 -2.32 0.75
CA ASN A 310 -2.25 -2.48 1.75
C ASN A 310 -3.13 -1.23 1.92
N TRP A 311 -2.91 -0.15 1.14
CA TRP A 311 -3.80 1.01 1.06
C TRP A 311 -5.27 0.65 0.79
N ALA A 312 -5.51 -0.45 0.05
CA ALA A 312 -6.83 -0.97 -0.27
C ALA A 312 -7.66 -1.32 0.98
N PHE A 313 -7.03 -1.59 2.12
CA PHE A 313 -7.73 -1.77 3.39
C PHE A 313 -8.40 -0.46 3.84
N TRP A 314 -7.68 0.66 3.77
CA TRP A 314 -8.23 1.98 4.08
C TRP A 314 -9.32 2.37 3.09
N GLU A 315 -9.16 2.00 1.82
CA GLU A 315 -10.21 2.18 0.82
C GLU A 315 -11.49 1.43 1.17
N TYR A 316 -11.36 0.15 1.53
CA TYR A 316 -12.48 -0.65 1.98
C TYR A 316 -13.21 -0.02 3.18
N LEU A 317 -12.47 0.47 4.17
CA LEU A 317 -13.04 1.09 5.36
C LEU A 317 -13.72 2.42 5.05
N THR A 318 -13.08 3.28 4.27
CA THR A 318 -13.53 4.66 4.05
C THR A 318 -14.72 4.72 3.10
N GLN A 319 -14.85 3.78 2.15
CA GLN A 319 -16.10 3.58 1.40
C GLN A 319 -17.31 3.22 2.28
N ARG A 320 -17.09 2.67 3.49
CA ARG A 320 -18.15 2.20 4.39
C ARG A 320 -18.43 3.13 5.54
N TYR A 321 -17.38 3.77 6.05
CA TYR A 321 -17.43 4.52 7.29
C TYR A 321 -17.00 5.99 7.13
N GLY A 322 -16.71 6.41 5.90
CA GLY A 322 -16.26 7.75 5.56
C GLY A 322 -14.75 7.98 5.78
N ASN A 323 -14.20 8.98 5.10
CA ASN A 323 -12.77 9.33 5.13
C ASN A 323 -12.28 9.70 6.55
N ALA A 324 -13.16 10.26 7.40
CA ALA A 324 -12.83 10.62 8.77
C ALA A 324 -12.39 9.43 9.65
N LEU A 325 -12.63 8.19 9.21
CA LEU A 325 -12.15 7.00 9.89
C LEU A 325 -10.62 6.97 10.01
N VAL A 326 -9.89 7.31 8.93
CA VAL A 326 -8.42 7.28 8.93
C VAL A 326 -7.88 8.30 9.94
N LYS A 327 -8.41 9.52 9.93
CA LYS A 327 -8.11 10.54 10.95
C LYS A 327 -8.44 10.05 12.37
N SER A 328 -9.54 9.34 12.56
CA SER A 328 -9.90 8.79 13.88
C SER A 328 -8.88 7.75 14.37
N VAL A 329 -8.31 6.94 13.46
CA VAL A 329 -7.22 6.02 13.80
C VAL A 329 -5.97 6.80 14.18
N TRP A 330 -5.58 7.81 13.40
CA TRP A 330 -4.44 8.66 13.73
C TRP A 330 -4.60 9.40 15.07
N ILE A 331 -5.79 9.86 15.44
CA ILE A 331 -6.05 10.45 16.77
C ILE A 331 -5.85 9.42 17.90
N GLN A 332 -6.26 8.16 17.68
CA GLN A 332 -6.01 7.11 18.66
C GLN A 332 -4.54 6.70 18.71
N ALA A 333 -3.82 6.80 17.58
CA ALA A 333 -2.41 6.47 17.50
C ALA A 333 -1.51 7.53 18.15
N GLY A 334 -1.82 8.80 17.87
CA GLY A 334 -0.93 9.93 18.16
C GLY A 334 -0.43 10.04 19.60
N ALA A 335 0.72 10.71 19.73
CA ALA A 335 1.49 10.94 20.94
C ALA A 335 1.42 12.41 21.42
N PHE A 336 0.37 13.15 21.05
CA PHE A 336 0.10 14.50 21.55
C PHE A 336 -0.90 14.48 22.72
N LYS A 337 -0.94 15.57 23.49
CA LYS A 337 -1.87 15.70 24.62
C LYS A 337 -3.32 15.47 24.18
N GLY A 338 -4.00 14.52 24.82
CA GLY A 338 -5.39 14.15 24.52
C GLY A 338 -5.57 13.10 23.42
N ALA A 339 -4.48 12.66 22.77
CA ALA A 339 -4.50 11.53 21.85
C ALA A 339 -4.51 10.18 22.59
N GLY A 340 -4.74 9.09 21.85
CA GLY A 340 -4.85 7.75 22.44
C GLY A 340 -3.51 7.12 22.85
N ASN A 341 -2.38 7.51 22.26
CA ASN A 341 -1.07 6.91 22.48
C ASN A 341 -1.11 5.38 22.35
N HIS A 342 -1.53 4.90 21.18
CA HIS A 342 -1.73 3.48 20.91
C HIS A 342 -1.02 3.10 19.62
N TYR A 343 -0.22 2.05 19.64
CA TYR A 343 0.30 1.47 18.40
C TYR A 343 -0.83 1.19 17.38
N SER A 344 -0.50 1.25 16.09
CA SER A 344 -1.42 1.23 14.96
C SER A 344 -2.60 0.23 15.08
N THR A 345 -2.33 -1.05 15.35
CA THR A 345 -3.36 -2.09 15.42
C THR A 345 -4.29 -1.90 16.63
N LYS A 346 -3.79 -1.40 17.76
CA LYS A 346 -4.64 -1.06 18.92
C LYS A 346 -5.51 0.15 18.63
N ALA A 347 -4.96 1.18 17.99
CA ALA A 347 -5.70 2.36 17.53
C ALA A 347 -6.84 1.96 16.57
N LEU A 348 -6.53 1.15 15.56
CA LEU A 348 -7.50 0.63 14.59
C LEU A 348 -8.62 -0.18 15.27
N LYS A 349 -8.26 -1.10 16.18
CA LYS A 349 -9.25 -1.91 16.92
C LYS A 349 -10.22 -1.06 17.74
N LYS A 350 -9.72 0.00 18.37
CA LYS A 350 -10.54 0.93 19.16
C LYS A 350 -11.55 1.67 18.28
N VAL A 351 -11.12 2.14 17.11
CA VAL A 351 -12.03 2.77 16.13
C VAL A 351 -13.06 1.77 15.58
N LEU A 352 -12.65 0.52 15.33
CA LEU A 352 -13.55 -0.49 14.78
C LEU A 352 -14.46 -1.18 15.82
N ALA A 353 -14.27 -0.95 17.12
CA ALA A 353 -15.04 -1.61 18.18
C ALA A 353 -16.55 -1.43 18.02
N ARG A 354 -17.00 -0.23 17.65
CA ARG A 354 -18.42 0.10 17.39
C ARG A 354 -18.87 -0.18 15.94
N ARG A 355 -18.00 -0.77 15.12
CA ARG A 355 -18.22 -1.01 13.67
C ARG A 355 -18.10 -2.51 13.32
N GLY A 356 -18.50 -3.38 14.25
CA GLY A 356 -18.42 -4.84 14.10
C GLY A 356 -17.10 -5.47 14.53
N GLY A 357 -16.17 -4.67 15.09
CA GLY A 357 -14.88 -5.12 15.58
C GLY A 357 -13.90 -5.50 14.47
N PHE A 358 -12.60 -5.53 14.81
CA PHE A 358 -11.54 -5.80 13.84
C PHE A 358 -11.73 -7.14 13.11
N THR A 359 -12.03 -8.24 13.82
CA THR A 359 -12.23 -9.56 13.20
C THR A 359 -13.39 -9.58 12.20
N GLY A 360 -14.52 -8.94 12.51
CA GLY A 360 -15.68 -8.91 11.64
C GLY A 360 -15.43 -8.10 10.37
N VAL A 361 -14.77 -6.96 10.52
CA VAL A 361 -14.40 -6.06 9.43
C VAL A 361 -13.32 -6.68 8.55
N PHE A 362 -12.21 -7.16 9.14
CA PHE A 362 -11.11 -7.78 8.41
C PHE A 362 -11.56 -9.02 7.63
N ARG A 363 -12.44 -9.85 8.20
CA ARG A 363 -13.07 -10.97 7.49
C ARG A 363 -13.80 -10.50 6.22
N SER A 364 -14.55 -9.41 6.32
CA SER A 364 -15.38 -8.91 5.24
C SER A 364 -14.54 -8.22 4.16
N TYR A 365 -13.45 -7.56 4.55
CA TYR A 365 -12.41 -7.02 3.66
C TYR A 365 -11.72 -8.13 2.87
N ALA A 366 -11.20 -9.16 3.53
CA ALA A 366 -10.53 -10.28 2.86
C ALA A 366 -11.47 -10.95 1.84
N ALA A 367 -12.75 -11.14 2.19
CA ALA A 367 -13.74 -11.69 1.27
C ALA A 367 -14.07 -10.75 0.09
N ALA A 368 -14.04 -9.43 0.30
CA ALA A 368 -14.22 -8.45 -0.75
C ALA A 368 -13.08 -8.48 -1.78
N ASN A 369 -11.83 -8.65 -1.33
CA ASN A 369 -10.67 -8.77 -2.21
C ASN A 369 -10.76 -9.98 -3.15
N ALA A 370 -11.34 -11.09 -2.69
CA ALA A 370 -11.59 -12.26 -3.54
C ALA A 370 -12.52 -12.00 -4.75
N ILE A 371 -13.24 -10.87 -4.72
CA ILE A 371 -14.13 -10.41 -5.78
C ILE A 371 -13.96 -8.91 -6.05
N ALA A 372 -12.72 -8.41 -6.01
CA ALA A 372 -12.41 -6.98 -6.09
C ALA A 372 -13.19 -6.25 -7.22
N ALA A 373 -13.22 -6.83 -8.42
CA ALA A 373 -13.98 -6.33 -9.59
C ALA A 373 -15.47 -6.04 -9.36
N LYS A 374 -16.08 -6.60 -8.31
CA LYS A 374 -17.46 -6.34 -7.90
C LYS A 374 -17.56 -5.60 -6.56
N ALA A 375 -16.51 -5.65 -5.74
CA ALA A 375 -16.53 -5.12 -4.38
C ALA A 375 -16.13 -3.66 -4.26
N TYR A 376 -15.36 -3.16 -5.24
CA TYR A 376 -14.86 -1.79 -5.31
C TYR A 376 -15.34 -1.14 -6.62
N PRO A 377 -15.69 0.16 -6.63
CA PRO A 377 -16.07 0.88 -7.85
C PRO A 377 -15.05 0.72 -8.98
N GLU A 378 -13.77 0.81 -8.63
CA GLU A 378 -12.65 0.71 -9.56
C GLU A 378 -12.04 -0.70 -9.65
N GLY A 379 -12.60 -1.66 -8.91
CA GLY A 379 -11.97 -2.96 -8.70
C GLY A 379 -11.78 -3.80 -9.96
N LYS A 380 -12.40 -3.41 -11.09
CA LYS A 380 -12.18 -4.05 -12.40
C LYS A 380 -10.75 -3.83 -12.91
N ALA A 381 -10.12 -2.72 -12.53
CA ALA A 381 -8.74 -2.40 -12.85
C ALA A 381 -7.74 -3.00 -11.84
N TRP A 382 -8.23 -3.64 -10.77
CA TRP A 382 -7.39 -4.21 -9.72
C TRP A 382 -7.01 -5.66 -10.04
N PRO A 383 -5.87 -6.15 -9.51
CA PRO A 383 -5.48 -7.55 -9.71
C PRO A 383 -6.47 -8.51 -9.05
N SER A 384 -6.60 -9.71 -9.63
CA SER A 384 -7.38 -10.78 -9.01
C SER A 384 -6.62 -11.42 -7.84
N ALA A 385 -7.32 -11.70 -6.74
CA ALA A 385 -6.74 -12.39 -5.58
C ALA A 385 -6.21 -13.79 -5.93
N ARG A 386 -5.09 -14.18 -5.31
CA ARG A 386 -4.55 -15.54 -5.39
C ARG A 386 -5.51 -16.52 -4.71
N ILE A 387 -5.80 -17.61 -5.42
CA ILE A 387 -6.62 -18.72 -4.92
C ILE A 387 -5.70 -19.86 -4.49
N LYS A 388 -5.79 -20.29 -3.23
CA LYS A 388 -4.95 -21.38 -2.69
C LYS A 388 -5.24 -22.71 -3.38
N LYS A 389 -6.52 -23.03 -3.55
CA LYS A 389 -6.97 -24.25 -4.21
C LYS A 389 -8.34 -24.06 -4.84
N ALA A 390 -8.54 -24.64 -6.02
CA ALA A 390 -9.84 -24.77 -6.64
C ALA A 390 -10.21 -26.26 -6.81
N PHE A 391 -11.46 -26.59 -6.52
CA PHE A 391 -12.03 -27.93 -6.71
C PHE A 391 -13.16 -27.88 -7.72
N VAL A 392 -13.23 -28.88 -8.59
CA VAL A 392 -14.42 -29.18 -9.39
C VAL A 392 -15.01 -30.47 -8.84
N LEU A 393 -16.19 -30.40 -8.23
CA LEU A 393 -16.82 -31.55 -7.57
C LEU A 393 -17.97 -32.10 -8.41
N GLY A 394 -18.05 -33.42 -8.55
CA GLY A 394 -19.02 -34.12 -9.39
C GLY A 394 -19.46 -35.45 -8.78
N ARG A 395 -20.25 -36.25 -9.52
CA ARG A 395 -20.73 -37.56 -9.04
C ARG A 395 -19.59 -38.53 -8.70
N ALA A 396 -18.50 -38.52 -9.46
CA ALA A 396 -17.32 -39.37 -9.29
C ALA A 396 -16.30 -38.81 -8.28
N SER A 397 -16.24 -37.49 -8.11
CA SER A 397 -15.37 -36.82 -7.13
C SER A 397 -16.21 -35.86 -6.28
N ARG A 398 -16.82 -36.40 -5.23
CA ARG A 398 -17.80 -35.67 -4.39
C ARG A 398 -17.13 -34.87 -3.27
N ARG A 399 -15.84 -35.06 -3.00
CA ARG A 399 -15.16 -34.48 -1.85
C ARG A 399 -13.92 -33.72 -2.28
N GLY A 400 -13.75 -32.51 -1.75
CA GLY A 400 -12.51 -31.74 -1.82
C GLY A 400 -12.09 -31.31 -0.42
N VAL A 401 -10.84 -31.53 -0.06
CA VAL A 401 -10.26 -31.09 1.22
C VAL A 401 -8.94 -30.42 0.94
N THR A 402 -8.70 -29.29 1.60
CA THR A 402 -7.38 -28.68 1.63
C THR A 402 -7.13 -28.08 3.00
N SER A 403 -5.85 -27.95 3.35
CA SER A 403 -5.42 -27.21 4.52
C SER A 403 -4.43 -26.14 4.12
N THR A 404 -4.36 -25.09 4.92
CA THR A 404 -3.42 -23.99 4.74
C THR A 404 -2.99 -23.49 6.11
N ARG A 405 -1.78 -22.95 6.19
CA ARG A 405 -1.37 -22.14 7.33
C ARG A 405 -1.55 -20.67 6.96
N ILE A 406 -2.02 -19.87 7.90
CA ILE A 406 -2.34 -18.45 7.71
C ILE A 406 -1.72 -17.69 8.87
N ASP A 407 -0.94 -16.67 8.55
CA ASP A 407 -0.32 -15.78 9.53
C ASP A 407 -1.34 -14.82 10.15
N HIS A 408 -0.93 -14.08 11.17
CA HIS A 408 -1.76 -13.04 11.77
C HIS A 408 -2.21 -12.03 10.71
N MET A 409 -3.39 -11.43 10.93
CA MET A 409 -3.99 -10.43 10.04
C MET A 409 -3.92 -10.79 8.55
N ALA A 410 -4.12 -12.07 8.21
CA ALA A 410 -4.05 -12.61 6.85
C ALA A 410 -5.21 -13.56 6.54
N ALA A 411 -5.29 -13.99 5.28
CA ALA A 411 -6.39 -14.78 4.74
C ALA A 411 -5.95 -15.78 3.64
N SER A 412 -6.87 -16.66 3.28
CA SER A 412 -6.71 -17.61 2.18
C SER A 412 -8.04 -17.90 1.50
N HIS A 413 -8.04 -18.03 0.17
CA HIS A 413 -9.24 -18.28 -0.61
C HIS A 413 -9.23 -19.68 -1.22
N VAL A 414 -10.33 -20.42 -1.05
CA VAL A 414 -10.57 -21.73 -1.66
C VAL A 414 -11.84 -21.69 -2.48
N VAL A 415 -11.81 -22.25 -3.69
CA VAL A 415 -12.93 -22.21 -4.63
C VAL A 415 -13.49 -23.60 -4.88
N PHE A 416 -14.81 -23.73 -4.90
CA PHE A 416 -15.52 -24.95 -5.30
C PHE A 416 -16.42 -24.65 -6.50
N ARG A 417 -16.36 -25.49 -7.53
CA ARG A 417 -17.18 -25.40 -8.75
C ARG A 417 -17.97 -26.69 -8.96
N PRO A 418 -19.24 -26.62 -9.38
CA PRO A 418 -20.00 -27.80 -9.73
C PRO A 418 -19.52 -28.39 -11.06
N GLY A 419 -19.19 -29.67 -11.04
CA GLY A 419 -18.90 -30.46 -12.24
C GLY A 419 -20.13 -30.64 -13.11
N SER A 420 -19.91 -31.00 -14.37
CA SER A 420 -20.96 -31.20 -15.39
C SER A 420 -22.04 -32.22 -14.98
N SER A 421 -21.68 -33.18 -14.11
CA SER A 421 -22.58 -34.24 -13.63
C SER A 421 -23.58 -33.79 -12.55
N LEU A 422 -23.46 -32.57 -11.99
CA LEU A 422 -24.35 -32.07 -10.93
C LEU A 422 -25.51 -31.22 -11.47
N LYS A 423 -26.40 -31.85 -12.25
CA LYS A 423 -27.58 -31.19 -12.83
C LYS A 423 -28.82 -31.27 -11.91
N GLY A 424 -29.64 -30.22 -11.93
CA GLY A 424 -30.90 -30.12 -11.18
C GLY A 424 -30.76 -29.69 -9.72
N LYS A 425 -31.89 -29.37 -9.07
CA LYS A 425 -31.95 -28.77 -7.71
C LYS A 425 -31.63 -29.76 -6.56
N ARG A 426 -31.43 -31.04 -6.87
CA ARG A 426 -31.17 -32.13 -5.91
C ARG A 426 -29.76 -32.16 -5.32
N TRP A 427 -28.83 -31.36 -5.83
CA TRP A 427 -27.43 -31.37 -5.34
C TRP A 427 -27.19 -30.24 -4.35
N LYS A 428 -26.57 -30.58 -3.21
CA LYS A 428 -26.10 -29.63 -2.21
C LYS A 428 -24.59 -29.77 -2.02
N LEU A 429 -23.93 -28.67 -1.69
CA LEU A 429 -22.58 -28.70 -1.13
C LEU A 429 -22.70 -28.51 0.38
N ARG A 430 -22.14 -29.44 1.16
CA ARG A 430 -21.86 -29.26 2.58
C ARG A 430 -20.41 -28.81 2.70
N LEU A 431 -20.23 -27.57 3.15
CA LEU A 431 -18.94 -27.01 3.51
C LEU A 431 -18.74 -27.14 5.02
N VAL A 432 -17.53 -27.53 5.42
CA VAL A 432 -17.06 -27.51 6.80
C VAL A 432 -15.73 -26.77 6.82
N VAL A 433 -15.62 -25.81 7.73
CA VAL A 433 -14.39 -25.10 8.08
C VAL A 433 -13.97 -25.60 9.45
N ASP A 434 -12.71 -26.00 9.57
CA ASP A 434 -12.04 -26.29 10.82
C ASP A 434 -10.89 -25.30 10.96
N ALA A 435 -11.01 -24.43 11.95
CA ALA A 435 -10.11 -23.31 12.19
C ALA A 435 -9.64 -23.36 13.65
N PRO A 436 -8.59 -22.60 14.01
CA PRO A 436 -8.26 -22.38 15.40
C PRO A 436 -9.44 -21.82 16.22
N ASN A 437 -9.31 -21.84 17.53
CA ASN A 437 -10.32 -21.34 18.46
C ASN A 437 -10.80 -19.94 18.03
N ARG A 438 -12.12 -19.75 17.95
CA ARG A 438 -12.71 -18.49 17.47
C ARG A 438 -12.23 -17.27 18.26
N ALA A 439 -11.95 -17.44 19.56
CA ALA A 439 -11.44 -16.36 20.42
C ALA A 439 -10.04 -15.87 20.01
N THR A 440 -9.24 -16.66 19.28
CA THR A 440 -7.92 -16.25 18.80
C THR A 440 -7.98 -15.43 17.50
N GLY A 441 -9.18 -15.06 17.03
CA GLY A 441 -9.38 -14.23 15.84
C GLY A 441 -9.74 -15.01 14.57
N SER A 442 -10.03 -16.31 14.67
CA SER A 442 -10.42 -17.12 13.51
C SER A 442 -11.80 -16.74 12.99
N ALA A 443 -11.91 -16.60 11.67
CA ALA A 443 -13.15 -16.26 10.98
C ALA A 443 -13.22 -16.90 9.59
N ALA A 444 -14.42 -17.04 9.04
CA ALA A 444 -14.61 -17.50 7.68
C ALA A 444 -15.78 -16.81 6.98
N TYR A 445 -15.70 -16.68 5.66
CA TYR A 445 -16.71 -16.02 4.84
C TYR A 445 -17.03 -16.84 3.59
N LEU A 446 -18.29 -16.84 3.19
CA LEU A 446 -18.82 -17.57 2.05
C LEU A 446 -19.35 -16.61 1.00
N ILE A 447 -18.91 -16.79 -0.25
CA ILE A 447 -19.49 -16.15 -1.43
C ILE A 447 -19.95 -17.25 -2.39
N VAL A 448 -21.26 -17.31 -2.67
CA VAL A 448 -21.83 -18.17 -3.70
C VAL A 448 -22.15 -17.32 -4.92
N LYS A 449 -21.33 -17.46 -5.97
CA LYS A 449 -21.58 -16.84 -7.27
C LYS A 449 -22.63 -17.67 -8.01
N LYS A 450 -23.84 -17.13 -8.08
CA LYS A 450 -24.93 -17.73 -8.86
C LYS A 450 -24.78 -17.32 -10.31
N ARG A 451 -25.22 -18.19 -11.23
CA ARG A 451 -25.26 -17.87 -12.66
C ARG A 451 -26.32 -16.82 -13.00
N GLN A 452 -27.41 -16.84 -12.25
CA GLN A 452 -28.52 -15.90 -12.38
C GLN A 452 -28.89 -15.36 -11.00
N GLY A 453 -29.30 -14.09 -10.96
CA GLY A 453 -29.69 -13.39 -9.73
C GLY A 453 -28.52 -13.00 -8.82
N ALA A 454 -28.88 -12.48 -7.63
CA ALA A 454 -27.90 -11.95 -6.69
C ALA A 454 -27.00 -13.03 -6.07
N TRP A 455 -25.71 -12.72 -5.99
CA TRP A 455 -24.73 -13.54 -5.28
C TRP A 455 -25.06 -13.57 -3.78
N THR A 456 -24.90 -14.74 -3.17
CA THR A 456 -25.01 -14.85 -1.71
C THR A 456 -23.66 -14.58 -1.09
N LYS A 457 -23.59 -13.62 -0.17
CA LYS A 457 -22.37 -13.24 0.57
C LYS A 457 -22.71 -13.26 2.06
N LYS A 458 -22.11 -14.16 2.84
CA LYS A 458 -22.36 -14.19 4.28
C LYS A 458 -21.19 -14.78 5.08
N PRO A 459 -21.02 -14.39 6.34
CA PRO A 459 -20.11 -15.07 7.25
C PRO A 459 -20.49 -16.55 7.45
N ILE A 460 -19.50 -17.40 7.69
CA ILE A 460 -19.71 -18.74 8.25
C ILE A 460 -19.55 -18.62 9.76
N ALA A 461 -20.62 -18.89 10.50
CA ALA A 461 -20.57 -18.90 11.97
C ALA A 461 -19.65 -20.03 12.45
N LEU A 462 -18.67 -19.69 13.28
CA LEU A 462 -17.76 -20.66 13.90
C LEU A 462 -18.18 -20.89 15.35
N THR A 463 -18.11 -22.13 15.80
CA THR A 463 -18.21 -22.51 17.23
C THR A 463 -17.01 -21.98 18.01
N ARG A 464 -17.02 -22.10 19.34
CA ARG A 464 -15.86 -21.74 20.19
C ARG A 464 -14.59 -22.48 19.75
N LYS A 465 -14.71 -23.76 19.35
CA LYS A 465 -13.60 -24.58 18.86
C LYS A 465 -13.14 -24.24 17.43
N GLY A 466 -13.75 -23.26 16.76
CA GLY A 466 -13.36 -22.85 15.41
C GLY A 466 -14.03 -23.64 14.28
N ILE A 467 -14.91 -24.59 14.61
CA ILE A 467 -15.64 -25.37 13.60
C ILE A 467 -16.84 -24.58 13.09
N GLY A 468 -16.99 -24.47 11.78
CA GLY A 468 -18.16 -23.88 11.12
C GLY A 468 -18.64 -24.73 9.95
N SER A 469 -19.91 -24.59 9.59
CA SER A 469 -20.44 -25.29 8.42
C SER A 469 -21.50 -24.48 7.69
N ALA A 470 -21.68 -24.80 6.40
CA ALA A 470 -22.74 -24.23 5.58
C ALA A 470 -23.21 -25.29 4.57
N SER A 471 -24.51 -25.30 4.27
CA SER A 471 -25.05 -26.11 3.18
C SER A 471 -25.97 -25.29 2.30
N PHE A 472 -25.85 -25.47 0.98
CA PHE A 472 -26.64 -24.76 -0.02
C PHE A 472 -26.66 -25.55 -1.33
N THR A 473 -27.57 -25.18 -2.22
CA THR A 473 -27.69 -25.75 -3.56
C THR A 473 -26.39 -25.62 -4.32
N PHE A 474 -25.93 -26.71 -4.94
CA PHE A 474 -24.68 -26.77 -5.67
C PHE A 474 -24.88 -27.57 -6.96
N SER A 475 -25.52 -26.90 -7.91
CA SER A 475 -25.82 -27.45 -9.23
C SER A 475 -25.13 -26.62 -10.31
N ARG A 476 -24.69 -27.30 -11.37
CA ARG A 476 -24.09 -26.70 -12.57
C ARG A 476 -24.96 -25.60 -13.18
N ASN A 477 -26.28 -25.73 -13.09
CA ASN A 477 -27.24 -24.81 -13.70
C ASN A 477 -27.44 -23.53 -12.86
N ALA A 478 -27.26 -23.61 -11.53
CA ALA A 478 -27.58 -22.51 -10.63
C ALA A 478 -26.33 -21.78 -10.11
N VAL A 479 -25.22 -22.49 -9.93
CA VAL A 479 -24.01 -21.98 -9.29
C VAL A 479 -22.86 -21.98 -10.28
N GLU A 480 -22.19 -20.83 -10.40
CA GLU A 480 -20.96 -20.67 -11.17
C GLU A 480 -19.77 -21.16 -10.33
N SER A 481 -19.64 -20.63 -9.12
CA SER A 481 -18.59 -20.99 -8.18
C SER A 481 -18.96 -20.60 -6.75
N VAL A 482 -18.24 -21.18 -5.80
CA VAL A 482 -18.31 -20.86 -4.38
C VAL A 482 -16.91 -20.51 -3.93
N ILE A 483 -16.73 -19.34 -3.30
CA ILE A 483 -15.49 -18.92 -2.69
C ILE A 483 -15.66 -19.01 -1.17
N VAL A 484 -14.75 -19.73 -0.51
CA VAL A 484 -14.59 -19.74 0.94
C VAL A 484 -13.33 -18.97 1.27
N THR A 485 -13.48 -17.93 2.07
CA THR A 485 -12.35 -17.15 2.60
C THR A 485 -12.13 -17.55 4.04
N LEU A 486 -10.94 -18.07 4.33
CA LEU A 486 -10.44 -18.42 5.66
C LEU A 486 -9.61 -17.24 6.17
N VAL A 487 -9.80 -16.83 7.42
CA VAL A 487 -9.23 -15.59 7.94
C VAL A 487 -8.65 -15.83 9.33
N ASN A 488 -7.41 -15.42 9.51
CA ASN A 488 -6.77 -15.29 10.80
C ASN A 488 -6.67 -13.81 11.14
N ALA A 489 -7.63 -13.30 11.91
CA ALA A 489 -7.64 -11.91 12.36
C ALA A 489 -6.97 -11.74 13.73
N ASN A 490 -6.08 -12.67 14.12
CA ASN A 490 -5.26 -12.48 15.30
C ASN A 490 -4.48 -11.17 15.15
N SER A 491 -4.46 -10.38 16.22
CA SER A 491 -3.83 -9.05 16.28
C SER A 491 -3.12 -8.89 17.63
N SER A 492 -2.55 -9.99 18.13
CA SER A 492 -1.89 -10.05 19.43
C SER A 492 -0.38 -10.18 19.23
N PHE A 493 0.36 -9.32 19.94
CA PHE A 493 1.80 -9.18 19.79
C PHE A 493 2.49 -9.25 21.15
N ARG A 494 3.72 -9.75 21.15
CA ARG A 494 4.70 -9.38 22.18
C ARG A 494 5.39 -8.10 21.71
N CYS A 495 4.91 -6.95 22.17
CA CYS A 495 5.41 -5.63 21.74
C CYS A 495 6.82 -5.33 22.23
N PHE A 496 7.45 -4.33 21.60
CA PHE A 496 8.76 -3.79 21.97
C PHE A 496 9.87 -4.85 21.99
N LYS A 497 9.88 -5.70 20.95
CA LYS A 497 10.89 -6.75 20.75
C LYS A 497 11.90 -6.37 19.67
N ARG A 498 12.00 -5.08 19.34
CA ARG A 498 12.91 -4.52 18.32
C ARG A 498 12.70 -5.19 16.96
N GLN A 499 11.43 -5.42 16.61
CA GLN A 499 11.02 -6.05 15.35
C GLN A 499 10.24 -5.03 14.51
N PRO A 500 10.89 -4.22 13.66
CA PRO A 500 10.27 -3.07 13.01
C PRO A 500 9.27 -3.43 11.91
N PHE A 501 9.08 -4.73 11.64
CA PHE A 501 8.28 -5.22 10.50
C PHE A 501 6.78 -5.30 10.79
N PHE A 502 6.35 -5.21 12.05
CA PHE A 502 4.94 -5.33 12.43
C PHE A 502 4.55 -4.31 13.48
N SER A 503 3.26 -4.26 13.80
CA SER A 503 2.73 -3.37 14.82
C SER A 503 3.48 -3.47 16.15
N CYS A 504 3.59 -2.35 16.86
CA CYS A 504 4.25 -2.15 18.14
C CYS A 504 5.71 -2.65 18.21
N GLN A 505 6.39 -2.71 17.06
CA GLN A 505 7.72 -3.30 16.91
C GLN A 505 7.81 -4.70 17.54
N GLY A 506 6.72 -5.46 17.41
CA GLY A 506 6.45 -6.66 18.17
C GLY A 506 6.61 -7.95 17.38
N VAL A 507 6.64 -9.07 18.11
CA VAL A 507 6.53 -10.41 17.52
C VAL A 507 5.05 -10.85 17.56
N PRO A 508 4.42 -11.14 16.41
CA PRO A 508 3.07 -11.67 16.37
C PRO A 508 2.97 -13.02 17.10
N THR A 509 1.86 -13.25 17.80
CA THR A 509 1.59 -14.52 18.51
C THR A 509 0.61 -15.41 17.74
N GLY A 510 0.04 -14.86 16.67
CA GLY A 510 -1.01 -15.45 15.88
C GLY A 510 -0.57 -16.18 14.62
N ASP A 511 0.73 -16.34 14.38
CA ASP A 511 1.23 -16.81 13.09
C ASP A 511 1.06 -18.30 12.82
N ASN A 512 1.18 -18.64 11.53
CA ASN A 512 1.30 -19.99 11.02
C ASN A 512 0.16 -20.94 11.46
N ARG A 513 -1.06 -20.40 11.65
CA ARG A 513 -2.19 -21.15 12.20
C ARG A 513 -2.83 -22.02 11.13
N LYS A 514 -3.08 -23.28 11.44
CA LYS A 514 -3.66 -24.26 10.51
C LYS A 514 -5.16 -24.06 10.38
N PHE A 515 -5.64 -23.93 9.15
CA PHE A 515 -7.05 -23.97 8.77
C PHE A 515 -7.27 -25.12 7.79
N VAL A 516 -8.42 -25.77 7.88
CA VAL A 516 -8.86 -26.81 6.97
C VAL A 516 -10.24 -26.45 6.44
N VAL A 517 -10.44 -26.66 5.14
CA VAL A 517 -11.77 -26.56 4.53
C VAL A 517 -12.08 -27.84 3.77
N LYS A 518 -13.28 -28.36 4.01
CA LYS A 518 -13.84 -29.54 3.36
C LYS A 518 -15.12 -29.16 2.66
N GLY A 519 -15.21 -29.49 1.37
CA GLY A 519 -16.46 -29.49 0.61
C GLY A 519 -16.87 -30.91 0.27
N GLN A 520 -18.14 -31.24 0.51
CA GLN A 520 -18.71 -32.54 0.16
C GLN A 520 -20.05 -32.36 -0.55
N VAL A 521 -20.18 -32.92 -1.74
CA VAL A 521 -21.41 -32.95 -2.52
C VAL A 521 -22.32 -34.03 -1.97
N LEU A 522 -23.55 -33.64 -1.67
CA LEU A 522 -24.61 -34.51 -1.19
C LEU A 522 -25.77 -34.48 -2.18
N ARG A 523 -26.42 -35.62 -2.36
CA ARG A 523 -27.73 -35.71 -3.01
C ARG A 523 -28.79 -35.49 -1.92
N ARG A 524 -29.75 -34.62 -2.19
CA ARG A 524 -30.94 -34.43 -1.36
C ARG A 524 -31.75 -35.71 -1.28
#